data_AF-A0A3M1CQ49-F1
#
_entry.id   AF-A0A3M1CQ49-F1
#
_cell.length_a   1.000
_cell.length_b   1.000
_cell.length_c   1.000
_cell.angle_alpha   90.00
_cell.angle_beta   90.00
_cell.angle_gamma   90.00
#
_symmetry.space_group_name_H-M   'P 1'
#
loop_
_entity.id
_entity.type
_entity.pdbx_description
1 polymer ?
#
loop_
_entity_poly.entity_id
_entity_poly.type
_entity_poly.pdbx_seq_one_letter_code
_entity_poly.pdbx_strand_id
1 'polypeptide(L)' 'MHVNAGAIIKSIVRWTVAVGVFVLMLEASARIDDWVTWDAPLLGNYNEDMLRIGDSLGFHNRPGARFQKWVIDS' A
#
# COMPACT_ATOMS: atom_id res chain seq x y z
N MET A 1 10.26 26.81 35.57
CA MET A 1 10.57 26.42 34.19
C MET A 1 9.53 27.05 33.27
N HIS A 2 9.90 28.06 32.47
CA HIS A 2 8.98 28.64 31.47
C HIS A 2 9.00 27.77 30.22
N VAL A 3 7.90 27.09 29.96
CA VAL A 3 7.73 26.28 28.76
C VAL A 3 7.32 27.20 27.62
N ASN A 4 8.15 27.33 26.59
CA ASN A 4 7.84 28.12 25.40
C ASN A 4 6.86 27.35 24.50
N ALA A 5 5.56 27.58 24.69
CA ALA A 5 4.48 26.94 23.92
C ALA A 5 4.70 27.02 22.40
N GLY A 6 5.24 28.14 21.90
CA GLY A 6 5.56 28.30 20.47
C GLY A 6 6.67 27.38 19.97
N ALA A 7 7.66 27.05 20.80
CA ALA A 7 8.70 26.10 20.44
C ALA A 7 8.15 24.66 20.40
N ILE A 8 7.23 24.34 21.32
CA ILE A 8 6.55 23.04 21.34
C ILE A 8 5.70 22.85 20.09
N ILE A 9 4.86 23.82 19.73
CA ILE A 9 3.99 23.74 18.55
C ILE A 9 4.82 23.52 17.27
N LYS A 10 5.92 24.26 17.10
CA LYS A 10 6.84 24.08 15.95
C LYS A 10 7.44 22.67 15.93
N SER A 11 7.83 22.14 17.08
CA SER A 11 8.36 20.78 17.19
C SER A 11 7.31 19.74 16.79
N ILE A 12 6.09 19.86 17.29
CA ILE A 12 4.98 18.96 16.97
C ILE A 12 4.71 18.95 15.47
N VAL A 13 4.53 20.13 14.86
CA VAL A 13 4.26 20.24 13.42
C VAL A 13 5.38 19.60 12.60
N ARG A 14 6.64 19.86 12.95
CA ARG A 14 7.79 19.25 12.25
C ARG A 14 7.75 17.72 12.33
N TRP A 15 7.49 17.17 13.51
CA TRP A 15 7.42 15.73 13.70
C TRP A 15 6.22 15.11 12.98
N THR A 16 5.05 15.76 13.01
CA THR A 16 3.86 15.31 12.27
C THR A 16 4.14 15.26 10.77
N VAL A 17 4.77 16.29 10.20
CA VAL A 17 5.15 16.31 8.79
C VAL A 17 6.17 15.23 8.47
N ALA A 18 7.20 15.06 9.31
CA ALA A 18 8.22 14.03 9.11
C ALA A 18 7.63 12.61 9.12
N VAL A 19 6.75 12.32 10.09
CA VAL A 19 6.03 11.04 10.17
C VAL A 19 5.11 10.86 8.96
N GLY A 20 4.40 11.92 8.55
CA GLY A 20 3.55 11.87 7.35
C GLY A 20 4.33 11.51 6.09
N VAL A 21 5.45 12.19 5.84
CA VAL A 21 6.34 11.89 4.70
C VAL A 21 6.89 10.46 4.78
N PHE A 22 7.29 10.02 5.96
CA PHE A 22 7.80 8.67 6.18
C PHE A 22 6.75 7.60 5.84
N VAL A 23 5.52 7.74 6.35
CA VAL A 23 4.42 6.82 6.06
C VAL A 23 4.07 6.82 4.58
N LEU A 24 4.01 7.99 3.94
CA LEU A 24 3.76 8.10 2.50
C LEU A 24 4.83 7.37 1.67
N MET A 25 6.10 7.45 2.08
CA MET A 25 7.18 6.77 1.38
C MET A 25 7.07 5.24 1.52
N LEU A 26 6.70 4.74 2.70
CA LEU A 26 6.45 3.32 2.92
C LEU A 26 5.30 2.81 2.05
N GLU A 27 4.17 3.52 2.06
CA GLU A 27 2.99 3.18 1.25
C GLU A 27 3.29 3.20 -0.25
N ALA A 28 4.03 4.21 -0.72
CA ALA A 28 4.45 4.30 -2.12
C ALA A 28 5.37 3.14 -2.52
N SER A 29 6.32 2.77 -1.65
CA SER A 29 7.23 1.65 -1.89
C SER A 29 6.46 0.33 -1.97
N ALA A 30 5.52 0.10 -1.06
CA ALA A 30 4.66 -1.09 -1.08
C ALA A 30 3.80 -1.15 -2.34
N ARG A 31 3.15 -0.05 -2.73
CA ARG A 31 2.33 0.02 -3.95
C ARG A 31 3.14 -0.23 -5.22
N ILE A 32 4.37 0.29 -5.29
CA ILE A 32 5.26 0.06 -6.44
C ILE A 32 5.65 -1.42 -6.51
N ASP A 33 6.05 -2.01 -5.39
CA ASP A 33 6.38 -3.44 -5.32
C ASP A 33 5.20 -4.32 -5.76
N ASP A 34 4.00 -3.98 -5.27
CA ASP A 34 2.77 -4.65 -5.63
C ASP A 34 2.40 -4.50 -7.11
N TRP A 35 2.60 -3.31 -7.68
CA TRP A 35 2.38 -3.08 -9.10
C TRP A 35 3.38 -3.86 -9.97
N VAL A 36 4.65 -3.88 -9.59
CA VAL A 36 5.69 -4.61 -10.34
C VAL A 36 5.48 -6.12 -10.25
N THR A 37 5.13 -6.63 -9.08
CA THR A 37 5.02 -8.08 -8.85
C THR A 37 3.68 -8.65 -9.29
N TRP A 38 2.59 -7.91 -9.05
CA TRP A 38 1.23 -8.40 -9.19
C TRP A 38 0.37 -7.58 -10.15
N ASP A 39 0.95 -6.64 -10.91
CA ASP A 39 0.20 -5.72 -11.80
C ASP A 39 -0.97 -5.04 -11.06
N ALA A 40 -0.82 -4.85 -9.74
CA ALA A 40 -1.84 -4.26 -8.89
C ALA A 40 -1.92 -2.76 -9.17
N PRO A 41 -3.13 -2.16 -9.16
CA PRO A 41 -3.25 -0.74 -9.46
C PRO A 41 -2.67 0.13 -8.36
N LEU A 42 -1.72 0.99 -8.74
CA LEU A 42 -1.01 1.91 -7.84
C LEU A 42 -1.94 2.80 -7.01
N LEU A 43 -3.09 3.21 -7.53
CA LEU A 43 -4.05 4.10 -6.85
C LEU A 43 -5.46 3.49 -6.73
N GLY A 44 -5.62 2.23 -7.14
CA GLY A 44 -6.91 1.54 -7.11
C GLY A 44 -7.16 0.84 -5.78
N ASN A 45 -8.43 0.52 -5.51
CA ASN A 45 -8.76 -0.44 -4.47
C ASN A 45 -8.33 -1.84 -4.93
N TYR A 46 -7.73 -2.61 -4.01
CA TYR A 46 -7.59 -4.04 -4.18
C TYR A 46 -8.97 -4.66 -4.32
N ASN A 47 -9.29 -5.18 -5.50
CA ASN A 47 -10.53 -5.89 -5.77
C ASN A 47 -10.22 -7.38 -5.95
N GLU A 48 -11.11 -8.24 -5.47
CA GLU A 48 -11.02 -9.70 -5.59
C GLU A 48 -10.95 -10.15 -7.06
N ASP A 49 -11.49 -9.34 -7.97
CA ASP A 49 -11.41 -9.55 -9.42
C ASP A 49 -9.97 -9.54 -9.96
N MET A 50 -9.01 -8.93 -9.26
CA MET A 50 -7.59 -8.93 -9.63
C MET A 50 -6.93 -10.31 -9.47
N LEU A 51 -7.57 -11.22 -8.73
CA LEU A 51 -7.12 -12.59 -8.55
C LEU A 51 -7.50 -13.49 -9.74
N ARG A 52 -8.33 -12.98 -10.66
CA ARG A 52 -8.86 -13.72 -11.81
C ARG A 52 -8.43 -13.06 -13.12
N ILE A 53 -7.78 -13.83 -13.97
CA ILE A 53 -7.57 -13.49 -15.37
C ILE A 53 -8.73 -14.09 -16.15
N GLY A 54 -9.54 -13.23 -16.78
CA GLY A 54 -10.51 -13.67 -17.78
C GLY A 54 -9.81 -13.87 -19.13
N ASP A 55 -9.74 -15.11 -19.60
CA ASP A 55 -9.33 -15.45 -20.98
C ASP A 55 -10.57 -15.92 -21.76
N SER A 56 -10.43 -16.01 -23.08
CA SER A 56 -11.34 -16.64 -24.05
C SER A 56 -11.87 -18.03 -23.66
N LEU A 57 -11.23 -18.71 -22.70
CA LEU A 57 -11.57 -20.04 -22.18
C LEU A 57 -12.32 -20.01 -20.82
N GLY A 58 -12.44 -18.85 -20.16
CA GLY A 58 -13.12 -18.69 -18.86
C GLY A 58 -12.34 -17.87 -17.83
N PHE A 59 -12.79 -17.90 -16.58
CA PHE A 59 -12.10 -17.27 -15.45
C PHE A 59 -11.03 -18.21 -14.89
N HIS A 60 -9.76 -17.83 -15.02
CA HIS A 60 -8.65 -18.54 -14.40
C HIS A 60 -8.10 -17.73 -13.23
N ASN A 61 -7.78 -18.39 -12.13
CA ASN A 61 -7.05 -17.72 -11.06
C ASN A 61 -5.62 -17.44 -11.56
N ARG A 62 -5.10 -16.25 -11.28
CA ARG A 62 -3.73 -15.89 -11.69
C ARG A 62 -2.74 -16.80 -10.95
N PRO A 63 -1.83 -17.51 -11.67
CA PRO A 63 -0.89 -18.43 -11.05
C PRO A 63 -0.04 -17.73 -9.98
N GLY A 64 -0.01 -18.28 -8.76
CA GLY A 64 0.73 -17.71 -7.64
C GLY A 64 0.07 -16.50 -6.96
N ALA A 65 -1.16 -16.14 -7.31
CA ALA A 65 -1.86 -15.04 -6.65
C ALA A 65 -2.16 -15.37 -5.19
N ARG A 66 -1.80 -14.44 -4.30
CA ARG A 66 -2.03 -14.53 -2.86
C ARG A 66 -2.92 -13.36 -2.44
N PHE A 67 -4.04 -13.66 -1.79
CA PHE A 67 -4.90 -12.64 -1.19
C PHE A 67 -5.04 -12.91 0.30
N GLN A 68 -4.44 -12.05 1.13
CA GLN A 68 -4.43 -12.20 2.58
C GLN A 68 -3.93 -13.59 3.00
N LYS A 69 -4.76 -14.40 3.66
CA LYS A 69 -4.43 -15.76 4.11
C LYS A 69 -4.60 -16.83 3.02
N TRP A 70 -5.20 -16.48 1.89
CA TRP A 70 -5.55 -17.43 0.84
C TRP A 70 -4.45 -17.47 -0.20
N VAL A 71 -3.69 -18.56 -0.17
CA VAL A 71 -2.79 -18.96 -1.24
C VAL A 71 -3.61 -19.82 -2.19
N ILE A 72 -3.78 -19.34 -3.42
CA ILE A 72 -4.29 -20.20 -4.48
C ILE A 72 -3.06 -20.98 -4.96
N ASP A 73 -2.85 -22.15 -4.37
CA ASP A 73 -1.65 -22.96 -4.60
C ASP A 73 -1.87 -24.06 -5.64
N SER A 74 -0.79 -24.25 -6.41
CA SER A 74 -0.42 -25.29 -7.39
C SER A 74 -1.49 -25.91 -8.29
#